data_AF-A0A1Y2V1T3-F1
#
_entry.id   AF-A0A1Y2V1T3-F1
#
_cell.length_a   1.000
_cell.length_b   1.000
_cell.length_c   1.000
_cell.angle_alpha   90.00
_cell.angle_beta   90.00
_cell.angle_gamma   90.00
#
_symmetry.space_group_name_H-M   'P 1'
#
loop_
_entity.id
_entity.type
_entity.pdbx_description
1 polymer ?
#
loop_
_entity_poly.entity_id
_entity_poly.type
_entity_poly.pdbx_seq_one_letter_code
_entity_poly.pdbx_strand_id
1 'polypeptide(L)'
;MSSGPNPLDNIPAVKAPPGETSNLINPPSKAQTVTILDAVFVSLMLIAVLIRVFVRSKLVKNWGWDDGACIIAALGSLSHTILYTQMIKIGYGRHIWDIPASWLLPTQNVQLMSSNGITYPVTVFFAKLCLLLFYLRVFGVKKAFRIIVFASVAILAAFYSAMVGVAIGSLVKCTGISQQANPFCKAYSGPIVLLNATFNVVTDFWILLLPFPLLARLNLQFRQKLSLIPVFAAGLGACAASLARMIEFATNYRSADVFWYQATNAIVVEINIAIIVACVSCFPHFYNHMKDNTPTITITITRRGLLSSDKTSRSWKGVPDDSVAALHGKQFSNGEGPNPYIELRQATSRSNLPPSR
;
A
#
# COMPACT_ATOMS: atom_id res chain seq x y z
N MET A 1 -45.68 -5.76 -24.74
CA MET A 1 -44.98 -5.47 -26.01
C MET A 1 -43.93 -6.54 -26.21
N SER A 2 -44.11 -7.37 -27.23
CA SER A 2 -43.23 -8.51 -27.52
C SER A 2 -41.82 -8.04 -27.83
N SER A 3 -40.86 -8.42 -27.00
CA SER A 3 -39.43 -8.29 -27.25
C SER A 3 -39.04 -9.23 -28.38
N GLY A 4 -39.26 -8.81 -29.64
CA GLY A 4 -38.55 -9.40 -30.76
C GLY A 4 -37.04 -9.17 -30.59
N PRO A 5 -36.18 -10.03 -31.16
CA PRO A 5 -34.73 -9.83 -31.10
C PRO A 5 -34.40 -8.44 -31.67
N ASN A 6 -33.59 -7.65 -30.97
CA ASN A 6 -33.20 -6.35 -31.47
C ASN A 6 -32.38 -6.59 -32.75
N PRO A 7 -32.71 -5.95 -33.89
CA PRO A 7 -31.96 -6.15 -35.14
C PRO A 7 -30.48 -5.76 -35.01
N LEU A 8 -30.15 -4.98 -33.99
CA LEU A 8 -28.80 -4.56 -33.61
C LEU A 8 -27.99 -5.65 -32.86
N ASP A 9 -28.61 -6.75 -32.45
CA ASP A 9 -27.93 -7.86 -31.76
C ASP A 9 -27.07 -8.70 -32.71
N ASN A 10 -27.38 -8.67 -34.01
CA ASN A 10 -26.66 -9.42 -35.06
C ASN A 10 -25.63 -8.57 -35.81
N ILE A 11 -25.48 -7.29 -35.45
CA ILE A 11 -24.58 -6.35 -36.11
C ILE A 11 -23.38 -6.12 -35.18
N PRO A 12 -22.14 -6.38 -35.63
CA PRO A 12 -20.96 -6.11 -34.83
C PRO A 12 -20.80 -4.61 -34.64
N ALA A 13 -20.30 -4.20 -33.48
CA ALA A 13 -20.12 -2.78 -33.15
C ALA A 13 -19.11 -2.08 -34.06
N VAL A 14 -18.09 -2.81 -34.52
CA VAL A 14 -17.07 -2.34 -35.47
C VAL A 14 -16.81 -3.44 -36.50
N LYS A 15 -16.45 -3.05 -37.73
CA LYS A 15 -16.03 -4.00 -38.77
C LYS A 15 -14.74 -4.71 -38.36
N ALA A 16 -14.72 -6.03 -38.48
CA ALA A 16 -13.52 -6.83 -38.22
C ALA A 16 -12.34 -6.41 -39.14
N PRO A 17 -11.09 -6.48 -38.66
CA PRO A 17 -9.91 -6.22 -39.46
C PRO A 17 -9.76 -7.25 -40.60
N PRO A 18 -9.00 -6.92 -41.67
CA PRO A 18 -8.79 -7.85 -42.78
C PRO A 18 -8.20 -9.18 -42.30
N GLY A 19 -8.88 -10.29 -42.59
CA GLY A 19 -8.45 -11.64 -42.20
C GLY A 19 -9.16 -12.23 -40.97
N GLU A 20 -9.98 -11.45 -40.27
CA GLU A 20 -10.80 -11.95 -39.14
C GLU A 20 -12.31 -11.82 -39.42
N THR A 21 -13.09 -12.72 -38.81
CA THR A 21 -14.56 -12.70 -38.87
C THR A 21 -15.12 -12.51 -37.47
N SER A 22 -16.05 -11.57 -37.31
CA SER A 22 -16.78 -11.34 -36.06
C SER A 22 -17.52 -12.59 -35.58
N ASN A 23 -17.33 -12.96 -34.31
CA ASN A 23 -18.02 -14.06 -33.66
C ASN A 23 -18.87 -13.54 -32.49
N LEU A 24 -20.16 -13.33 -32.72
CA LEU A 24 -21.08 -12.79 -31.71
C LEU A 24 -21.65 -13.86 -30.74
N ILE A 25 -21.50 -15.14 -31.07
CA ILE A 25 -22.15 -16.25 -30.34
C ILE A 25 -21.25 -16.75 -29.20
N ASN A 26 -19.97 -17.01 -29.50
CA ASN A 26 -19.00 -17.46 -28.50
C ASN A 26 -17.63 -16.81 -28.74
N PRO A 27 -17.49 -15.52 -28.43
CA PRO A 27 -16.25 -14.80 -28.66
C PRO A 27 -15.16 -15.20 -27.67
N PRO A 28 -13.87 -15.18 -28.10
CA PRO A 28 -12.77 -15.24 -27.17
C PRO A 28 -12.87 -14.09 -26.18
N SER A 29 -12.62 -14.36 -24.90
CA SER A 29 -12.82 -13.38 -23.84
C SER A 29 -11.76 -13.50 -22.75
N LYS A 30 -11.17 -12.37 -22.38
CA LYS A 30 -10.28 -12.23 -21.22
C LYS A 30 -11.03 -12.05 -19.90
N ALA A 31 -12.36 -12.01 -19.92
CA ALA A 31 -13.18 -11.70 -18.75
C ALA A 31 -12.89 -12.59 -17.54
N GLN A 32 -12.71 -13.90 -17.72
CA GLN A 32 -12.42 -14.82 -16.61
C GLN A 32 -11.08 -14.48 -15.93
N THR A 33 -10.03 -14.24 -16.72
CA THR A 33 -8.72 -13.83 -16.19
C THR A 33 -8.82 -12.51 -15.44
N VAL A 34 -9.61 -11.56 -15.96
CA VAL A 34 -9.87 -10.27 -15.30
C VAL A 34 -10.54 -10.44 -13.95
N THR A 35 -11.64 -11.19 -13.90
CA THR A 35 -12.40 -11.40 -12.67
C THR A 35 -11.58 -12.13 -11.61
N ILE A 36 -10.79 -13.14 -12.00
CA ILE A 36 -9.94 -13.88 -11.04
C ILE A 36 -8.88 -12.96 -10.43
N LEU A 37 -8.17 -12.18 -11.26
CA LEU A 37 -7.13 -11.28 -10.77
C LEU A 37 -7.72 -10.19 -9.86
N ASP A 38 -8.84 -9.58 -10.27
CA ASP A 38 -9.53 -8.58 -9.46
C ASP A 38 -9.97 -9.15 -8.11
N ALA A 39 -10.59 -10.33 -8.09
CA ALA A 39 -11.01 -10.99 -6.85
C ALA A 39 -9.83 -11.24 -5.90
N VAL A 40 -8.69 -11.71 -6.41
CA VAL A 40 -7.49 -11.99 -5.59
C VAL A 40 -6.87 -10.69 -5.05
N PHE A 41 -6.58 -9.73 -5.92
CA PHE A 41 -5.86 -8.51 -5.53
C PHE A 41 -6.71 -7.58 -4.64
N VAL A 42 -8.01 -7.48 -4.89
CA VAL A 42 -8.92 -6.71 -4.02
C VAL A 42 -9.03 -7.35 -2.65
N SER A 43 -9.13 -8.68 -2.57
CA SER A 43 -9.17 -9.39 -1.29
C SER A 43 -7.89 -9.14 -0.47
N LEU A 44 -6.73 -9.24 -1.11
CA LEU A 44 -5.44 -8.95 -0.46
C LEU A 44 -5.35 -7.48 -0.02
N MET A 45 -5.80 -6.55 -0.87
CA MET A 45 -5.84 -5.12 -0.55
C MET A 45 -6.73 -4.83 0.65
N LEU A 46 -7.94 -5.40 0.71
CA LEU A 46 -8.86 -5.25 1.84
C LEU A 46 -8.25 -5.77 3.14
N ILE A 47 -7.65 -6.96 3.12
CA ILE A 47 -6.95 -7.51 4.30
C ILE A 47 -5.84 -6.56 4.75
N ALA A 48 -5.02 -6.05 3.83
CA ALA A 48 -3.93 -5.13 4.16
C ALA A 48 -4.44 -3.82 4.78
N VAL A 49 -5.53 -3.25 4.25
CA VAL A 49 -6.17 -2.04 4.78
C VAL A 49 -6.79 -2.30 6.16
N LEU A 50 -7.43 -3.45 6.37
CA LEU A 50 -7.98 -3.83 7.68
C LEU A 50 -6.89 -3.96 8.73
N ILE A 51 -5.77 -4.61 8.39
CA ILE A 51 -4.59 -4.69 9.27
C ILE A 51 -4.11 -3.28 9.61
N ARG A 52 -3.98 -2.40 8.61
CA ARG A 52 -3.56 -1.01 8.82
C ARG A 52 -4.50 -0.28 9.78
N VAL A 53 -5.81 -0.34 9.55
CA VAL A 53 -6.82 0.30 10.41
C VAL A 53 -6.76 -0.26 11.83
N PHE A 54 -6.64 -1.58 12.00
CA PHE A 54 -6.51 -2.22 13.31
C PHE A 54 -5.26 -1.76 14.05
N VAL A 55 -4.09 -1.81 13.39
CA VAL A 55 -2.81 -1.38 13.97
C VAL A 55 -2.88 0.08 14.40
N ARG A 56 -3.43 0.96 13.55
CA ARG A 56 -3.51 2.40 13.83
C ARG A 56 -4.54 2.76 14.88
N SER A 57 -5.64 2.02 14.96
CA SER A 57 -6.72 2.29 15.91
C SER A 57 -6.48 1.67 17.29
N LYS A 58 -5.90 0.47 17.36
CA LYS A 58 -5.82 -0.32 18.59
C LYS A 58 -4.41 -0.46 19.13
N LEU A 59 -3.40 -0.66 18.27
CA LEU A 59 -2.03 -0.89 18.73
C LEU A 59 -1.24 0.41 18.90
N VAL A 60 -1.15 1.22 17.84
CA VAL A 60 -0.35 2.45 17.81
C VAL A 60 -1.15 3.67 18.24
N LYS A 61 -2.49 3.65 18.08
CA LYS A 61 -3.41 4.74 18.43
C LYS A 61 -2.99 6.11 17.89
N ASN A 62 -2.44 6.15 16.68
CA ASN A 62 -1.90 7.35 16.07
C ASN A 62 -2.30 7.45 14.60
N TRP A 63 -3.50 7.99 14.37
CA TRP A 63 -4.06 8.28 13.06
C TRP A 63 -3.30 9.42 12.39
N GLY A 64 -2.83 9.18 11.17
CA GLY A 64 -2.24 10.19 10.31
C GLY A 64 -3.08 10.45 9.08
N TRP A 65 -2.77 11.55 8.39
CA TRP A 65 -3.35 11.88 7.09
C TRP A 65 -3.08 10.78 6.04
N ASP A 66 -1.98 10.03 6.19
CA ASP A 66 -1.67 8.87 5.36
C ASP A 66 -2.72 7.75 5.51
N ASP A 67 -3.28 7.55 6.70
CA ASP A 67 -4.33 6.55 6.93
C ASP A 67 -5.64 6.92 6.22
N GLY A 68 -6.03 8.20 6.26
CA GLY A 68 -7.22 8.70 5.56
C GLY A 68 -7.09 8.58 4.04
N ALA A 69 -5.94 8.97 3.49
CA ALA A 69 -5.66 8.82 2.06
C ALA A 69 -5.69 7.35 1.62
N CYS A 70 -5.17 6.43 2.44
CA CYS A 70 -5.21 4.99 2.19
C CYS A 70 -6.65 4.45 2.11
N ILE A 71 -7.53 4.88 3.03
CA ILE A 71 -8.94 4.43 3.04
C ILE A 71 -9.67 4.96 1.81
N ILE A 72 -9.45 6.23 1.44
CA ILE A 72 -10.05 6.81 0.23
C ILE A 72 -9.56 6.06 -1.02
N ALA A 73 -8.27 5.71 -1.10
CA ALA A 73 -7.75 4.89 -2.19
C ALA A 73 -8.39 3.49 -2.21
N ALA A 74 -8.60 2.85 -1.06
CA ALA A 74 -9.27 1.56 -0.99
C ALA A 74 -10.74 1.62 -1.47
N LEU A 75 -11.48 2.67 -1.08
CA LEU A 75 -12.85 2.92 -1.57
C LEU A 75 -12.89 3.18 -3.08
N GLY A 76 -11.90 3.93 -3.59
CA GLY A 76 -11.71 4.14 -5.02
C GLY A 76 -11.45 2.82 -5.78
N SER A 77 -10.60 1.96 -5.22
CA SER A 77 -10.31 0.63 -5.78
C SER A 77 -11.55 -0.27 -5.81
N LEU A 78 -12.35 -0.29 -4.73
CA LEU A 78 -13.63 -1.01 -4.70
C LEU A 78 -14.62 -0.48 -5.75
N SER A 79 -14.69 0.84 -5.91
CA SER A 79 -15.54 1.46 -6.92
C SER A 79 -15.11 1.03 -8.32
N HIS A 80 -13.80 0.95 -8.56
CA HIS A 80 -13.22 0.50 -9.82
C HIS A 80 -13.57 -0.96 -10.15
N THR A 81 -13.44 -1.87 -9.18
CA THR A 81 -13.86 -3.28 -9.29
C THR A 81 -15.33 -3.43 -9.65
N ILE A 82 -16.21 -2.65 -9.02
CA ILE A 82 -17.64 -2.65 -9.35
C ILE A 82 -17.87 -2.21 -10.79
N LEU A 83 -17.22 -1.12 -11.23
CA LEU A 83 -17.33 -0.63 -12.60
C LEU A 83 -16.83 -1.66 -13.62
N TYR A 84 -15.68 -2.30 -13.37
CA TYR A 84 -15.14 -3.34 -14.25
C TYR A 84 -16.08 -4.53 -14.38
N THR A 85 -16.67 -4.98 -13.27
CA THR A 85 -17.65 -6.08 -13.28
C THR A 85 -18.86 -5.75 -14.15
N GLN A 86 -19.31 -4.50 -14.15
CA GLN A 86 -20.39 -4.06 -15.04
C GLN A 86 -19.91 -3.93 -16.50
N MET A 87 -18.69 -3.43 -16.74
CA MET A 87 -18.12 -3.31 -18.08
C MET A 87 -17.91 -4.68 -18.75
N ILE A 88 -17.52 -5.71 -18.01
CA ILE A 88 -17.40 -7.09 -18.52
C ILE A 88 -18.73 -7.58 -19.10
N LYS A 89 -19.87 -7.23 -18.48
CA LYS A 89 -21.20 -7.59 -18.99
C LYS A 89 -21.53 -6.93 -20.34
N ILE A 90 -20.89 -5.79 -20.64
CA ILE A 90 -21.04 -5.04 -21.89
C ILE A 90 -20.01 -5.48 -22.94
N GLY A 91 -19.23 -6.54 -22.65
CA GLY A 91 -18.26 -7.11 -23.57
C GLY A 91 -16.83 -6.61 -23.38
N TYR A 92 -16.52 -5.92 -22.28
CA TYR A 92 -15.13 -5.59 -21.95
C TYR A 92 -14.29 -6.86 -21.79
N GLY A 93 -13.13 -6.90 -22.46
CA GLY A 93 -12.29 -8.09 -22.57
C GLY A 93 -12.60 -9.02 -23.74
N ARG A 94 -13.55 -8.66 -24.60
CA ARG A 94 -13.75 -9.24 -25.94
C ARG A 94 -13.19 -8.29 -26.99
N HIS A 95 -12.90 -8.82 -28.18
CA HIS A 95 -12.57 -7.97 -29.32
C HIS A 95 -13.76 -7.04 -29.65
N ILE A 96 -13.49 -5.79 -30.02
CA ILE A 96 -14.57 -4.82 -30.26
C ILE A 96 -15.50 -5.21 -31.42
N TRP A 97 -15.00 -5.98 -32.39
CA TRP A 97 -15.78 -6.53 -33.51
C TRP A 97 -16.59 -7.78 -33.14
N ASP A 98 -16.40 -8.33 -31.95
CA ASP A 98 -17.14 -9.47 -31.40
C ASP A 98 -18.27 -9.06 -30.44
N ILE A 99 -18.50 -7.74 -30.30
CA ILE A 99 -19.51 -7.17 -29.41
C ILE A 99 -20.71 -6.71 -30.26
N PRO A 100 -21.95 -7.10 -29.91
CA PRO A 100 -23.14 -6.59 -30.58
C PRO A 100 -23.27 -5.07 -30.43
N ALA A 101 -23.67 -4.39 -31.50
CA ALA A 101 -23.87 -2.94 -31.49
C ALA A 101 -24.91 -2.50 -30.44
N SER A 102 -25.94 -3.33 -30.20
CA SER A 102 -26.96 -3.12 -29.17
C SER A 102 -26.40 -2.96 -27.75
N TRP A 103 -25.20 -3.48 -27.48
CA TRP A 103 -24.55 -3.37 -26.18
C TRP A 103 -23.81 -2.04 -26.00
N LEU A 104 -23.31 -1.42 -27.08
CA LEU A 104 -22.50 -0.19 -27.00
C LEU A 104 -23.28 1.07 -27.40
N LEU A 105 -24.40 0.92 -28.11
CA LEU A 105 -25.31 2.02 -28.48
C LEU A 105 -25.99 2.74 -27.29
N PRO A 106 -26.39 2.04 -26.20
CA PRO A 106 -27.04 2.71 -25.07
C PRO A 106 -26.11 3.74 -24.41
N THR A 107 -26.62 4.96 -24.22
CA THR A 107 -25.89 6.08 -23.59
C THR A 107 -25.37 5.72 -22.19
N GLN A 108 -26.14 4.94 -21.44
CA GLN A 108 -25.77 4.46 -20.11
C GLN A 108 -24.48 3.62 -20.14
N ASN A 109 -24.29 2.80 -21.17
CA ASN A 109 -23.12 1.93 -21.29
C ASN A 109 -21.86 2.74 -21.66
N VAL A 110 -22.02 3.76 -22.52
CA VAL A 110 -20.94 4.71 -22.84
C VAL A 110 -20.55 5.56 -21.63
N GLN A 111 -21.52 5.99 -20.82
CA GLN A 111 -21.28 6.72 -19.58
C GLN A 111 -20.59 5.84 -18.53
N LEU A 112 -20.95 4.56 -18.44
CA LEU A 112 -20.30 3.62 -17.54
C LEU A 112 -18.81 3.47 -17.87
N MET A 113 -18.47 3.32 -19.16
CA MET A 113 -17.08 3.26 -19.60
C MET A 113 -16.32 4.55 -19.28
N SER A 114 -16.96 5.71 -19.51
CA SER A 114 -16.38 7.02 -19.23
C SER A 114 -16.16 7.26 -17.73
N SER A 115 -16.99 6.66 -16.86
CA SER A 115 -16.88 6.77 -15.39
C SER A 115 -15.60 6.15 -14.85
N ASN A 116 -15.05 5.15 -15.55
CA ASN A 116 -13.74 4.58 -15.21
C ASN A 116 -12.61 5.63 -15.33
N GLY A 117 -12.73 6.56 -16.28
CA GLY A 117 -11.78 7.66 -16.46
C GLY A 117 -11.77 8.68 -15.33
N ILE A 118 -12.77 8.66 -14.42
CA ILE A 118 -12.79 9.49 -13.22
C ILE A 118 -12.27 8.72 -12.02
N THR A 119 -12.76 7.49 -11.82
CA THR A 119 -12.40 6.69 -10.65
C THR A 119 -10.92 6.31 -10.64
N TYR A 120 -10.35 5.98 -11.80
CA TYR A 120 -8.93 5.65 -11.92
C TYR A 120 -7.99 6.77 -11.44
N PRO A 121 -7.99 7.99 -12.01
CA PRO A 121 -7.05 9.04 -11.61
C PRO A 121 -7.23 9.48 -10.15
N VAL A 122 -8.47 9.49 -9.64
CA VAL A 122 -8.75 9.79 -8.23
C VAL A 122 -8.09 8.74 -7.33
N THR A 123 -8.29 7.46 -7.63
CA THR A 123 -7.77 6.36 -6.81
C THR A 123 -6.24 6.37 -6.79
N VAL A 124 -5.62 6.52 -7.96
CA VAL A 124 -4.16 6.58 -8.10
C VAL A 124 -3.57 7.79 -7.37
N PHE A 125 -4.22 8.96 -7.46
CA PHE A 125 -3.80 10.13 -6.71
C PHE A 125 -3.78 9.86 -5.20
N PHE A 126 -4.85 9.29 -4.64
CA PHE A 126 -4.91 9.02 -3.20
C PHE A 126 -3.93 7.92 -2.77
N ALA A 127 -3.68 6.90 -3.61
CA ALA A 127 -2.64 5.90 -3.35
C ALA A 127 -1.25 6.54 -3.27
N LYS A 128 -0.91 7.43 -4.21
CA LYS A 128 0.35 8.19 -4.22
C LYS A 128 0.45 9.18 -3.06
N LEU A 129 -0.64 9.85 -2.75
CA LEU A 129 -0.74 10.77 -1.62
C LEU A 129 -0.48 10.04 -0.30
N CYS A 130 -1.03 8.83 -0.12
CA CYS A 130 -0.75 7.99 1.04
C CYS A 130 0.76 7.72 1.20
N LEU A 131 1.45 7.35 0.12
CA LEU A 131 2.90 7.10 0.15
C LEU A 131 3.71 8.37 0.47
N LEU A 132 3.37 9.50 -0.15
CA LEU A 132 4.04 10.78 0.10
C LEU A 132 3.84 11.28 1.53
N LEU A 133 2.63 11.16 2.07
CA LEU A 133 2.33 11.50 3.46
C LEU A 133 3.05 10.57 4.43
N PHE A 134 3.16 9.28 4.10
CA PHE A 134 3.97 8.33 4.85
C PHE A 134 5.45 8.75 4.86
N TYR A 135 6.01 9.17 3.72
CA TYR A 135 7.38 9.69 3.66
C TYR A 135 7.56 10.97 4.48
N LEU A 136 6.60 11.90 4.48
CA LEU A 136 6.65 13.06 5.37
C LEU A 136 6.69 12.66 6.84
N ARG A 137 5.94 11.62 7.23
CA ARG A 137 5.91 11.14 8.61
C ARG A 137 7.24 10.50 9.05
N VAL A 138 7.88 9.73 8.17
CA VAL A 138 9.13 9.02 8.49
C VAL A 138 10.36 9.93 8.36
N PHE A 139 10.39 10.75 7.31
CA PHE A 139 11.59 11.46 6.85
C PHE A 139 11.47 12.98 6.90
N GLY A 140 10.32 13.51 7.30
CA GLY A 140 10.04 14.95 7.38
C GLY A 140 10.83 15.68 8.46
N VAL A 141 11.98 15.21 8.92
CA VAL A 141 12.84 15.98 9.84
C VAL A 141 13.50 17.16 9.09
N LYS A 142 13.88 16.97 7.82
CA LYS A 142 14.56 18.00 7.02
C LYS A 142 13.57 18.89 6.26
N LYS A 143 13.73 20.22 6.39
CA LYS A 143 12.88 21.22 5.69
C LYS A 143 12.89 21.04 4.16
N ALA A 144 14.08 20.84 3.57
CA ALA A 144 14.21 20.63 2.13
C ALA A 144 13.40 19.42 1.63
N PHE A 145 13.40 18.32 2.38
CA PHE A 145 12.63 17.13 2.04
C PHE A 145 11.12 17.39 2.10
N ARG A 146 10.65 18.12 3.13
CA ARG A 146 9.24 18.52 3.22
C ARG A 146 8.80 19.32 2.00
N ILE A 147 9.62 20.29 1.56
CA ILE A 147 9.32 21.13 0.39
C ILE A 147 9.20 20.26 -0.87
N ILE A 148 10.12 19.33 -1.09
CA ILE A 148 10.08 18.42 -2.25
C ILE A 148 8.80 17.57 -2.24
N VAL A 149 8.42 17.04 -1.08
CA VAL A 149 7.19 16.23 -0.97
C VAL A 149 5.94 17.08 -1.20
N PHE A 150 5.83 18.26 -0.58
CA PHE A 150 4.67 19.15 -0.80
C PHE A 150 4.59 19.63 -2.26
N ALA A 151 5.73 19.92 -2.90
CA ALA A 151 5.79 20.24 -4.32
C ALA A 151 5.31 19.05 -5.16
N SER A 152 5.73 17.82 -4.82
CA SER A 152 5.26 16.60 -5.48
C SER A 152 3.74 16.44 -5.33
N VAL A 153 3.20 16.61 -4.12
CA VAL A 153 1.74 16.56 -3.88
C VAL A 153 1.01 17.61 -4.72
N ALA A 154 1.51 18.85 -4.79
CA ALA A 154 0.90 19.92 -5.58
C ALA A 154 0.89 19.59 -7.08
N ILE A 155 2.00 19.07 -7.61
CA ILE A 155 2.12 18.66 -9.03
C ILE A 155 1.14 17.51 -9.34
N LEU A 156 1.08 16.49 -8.47
CA LEU A 156 0.14 15.38 -8.64
C LEU A 156 -1.32 15.87 -8.56
N ALA A 157 -1.64 16.71 -7.58
CA ALA A 157 -2.99 17.24 -7.41
C ALA A 157 -3.43 18.06 -8.65
N ALA A 158 -2.55 18.92 -9.17
CA ALA A 158 -2.81 19.69 -10.38
C ALA A 158 -3.03 18.78 -11.61
N PHE A 159 -2.17 17.77 -11.80
CA PHE A 159 -2.30 16.86 -12.94
C PHE A 159 -3.57 15.99 -12.86
N TYR A 160 -3.79 15.31 -11.74
CA TYR A 160 -4.94 14.40 -11.61
C TYR A 160 -6.28 15.15 -11.55
N SER A 161 -6.33 16.36 -10.98
CA SER A 161 -7.54 17.20 -11.05
C SER A 161 -7.86 17.62 -12.49
N ALA A 162 -6.85 17.97 -13.30
CA ALA A 162 -7.04 18.24 -14.73
C ALA A 162 -7.56 16.99 -15.47
N MET A 163 -7.00 15.80 -15.19
CA MET A 163 -7.47 14.55 -15.80
C MET A 163 -8.92 14.23 -15.42
N VAL A 164 -9.31 14.45 -14.16
CA VAL A 164 -10.71 14.32 -13.72
C VAL A 164 -11.61 15.31 -14.46
N GLY A 165 -11.18 16.56 -14.63
CA GLY A 165 -11.93 17.56 -15.40
C GLY A 165 -12.16 17.14 -16.86
N VAL A 166 -11.13 16.58 -17.51
CA VAL A 166 -11.27 16.04 -18.87
C VAL A 166 -12.24 14.85 -18.90
N ALA A 167 -12.16 13.93 -17.93
CA ALA A 167 -13.04 12.77 -17.86
C ALA A 167 -14.51 13.16 -17.57
N ILE A 168 -14.75 14.19 -16.78
CA ILE A 168 -16.10 14.78 -16.64
C ILE A 168 -16.57 15.36 -17.96
N GLY A 169 -15.68 16.04 -18.69
CA GLY A 169 -15.97 16.53 -20.05
C GLY A 169 -16.36 15.41 -21.02
N SER A 170 -15.73 14.23 -20.94
CA SER A 170 -16.06 13.09 -21.79
C SER A 170 -17.43 12.50 -21.45
N LEU A 171 -17.80 12.44 -20.16
CA LEU A 171 -19.13 11.98 -19.72
C LEU A 171 -20.28 12.80 -20.29
N VAL A 172 -20.06 14.09 -20.55
CA VAL A 172 -21.09 14.99 -21.08
C VAL A 172 -21.05 15.03 -22.61
N LYS A 173 -19.85 15.10 -23.20
CA LYS A 173 -19.67 15.39 -24.63
C LYS A 173 -19.54 14.17 -25.54
N CYS A 174 -19.26 12.98 -24.99
CA CYS A 174 -18.94 11.78 -25.77
C CYS A 174 -19.99 10.67 -25.63
N THR A 175 -21.25 11.01 -25.34
CA THR A 175 -22.30 10.04 -24.99
C THR A 175 -22.96 9.38 -26.20
N GLY A 176 -22.93 10.03 -27.37
CA GLY A 176 -23.48 9.49 -28.62
C GLY A 176 -22.42 9.07 -29.64
N ILE A 177 -22.73 8.09 -30.49
CA ILE A 177 -21.84 7.63 -31.58
C ILE A 177 -21.48 8.77 -32.53
N SER A 178 -22.44 9.63 -32.89
CA SER A 178 -22.19 10.81 -33.73
C SER A 178 -21.23 11.82 -33.07
N GLN A 179 -21.19 11.83 -31.74
CA GLN A 179 -20.33 12.72 -30.95
C GLN A 179 -18.91 12.16 -30.76
N GLN A 180 -18.71 10.84 -30.91
CA GLN A 180 -17.38 10.23 -30.87
C GLN A 180 -16.44 10.74 -31.99
N ALA A 181 -17.01 11.27 -33.08
CA ALA A 181 -16.24 11.91 -34.14
C ALA A 181 -15.60 13.25 -33.73
N ASN A 182 -16.07 13.86 -32.62
CA ASN A 182 -15.56 15.13 -32.12
C ASN A 182 -14.05 15.03 -31.78
N PRO A 183 -13.22 16.00 -32.18
CA PRO A 183 -11.79 16.03 -31.85
C PRO A 183 -11.50 15.81 -30.36
N PHE A 184 -12.35 16.33 -29.47
CA PHE A 184 -12.22 16.14 -28.02
C PHE A 184 -12.33 14.66 -27.62
N CYS A 185 -13.33 13.94 -28.14
CA CYS A 185 -13.55 12.53 -27.81
C CYS A 185 -12.44 11.63 -28.37
N LYS A 186 -11.92 11.95 -29.57
CA LYS A 186 -10.75 11.28 -30.14
C LYS A 186 -9.47 11.54 -29.35
N ALA A 187 -9.27 12.77 -28.88
CA ALA A 187 -8.13 13.09 -28.02
C ALA A 187 -8.21 12.36 -26.67
N TYR A 188 -9.42 12.27 -26.10
CA TYR A 188 -9.67 11.60 -24.83
C TYR A 188 -9.37 10.11 -24.88
N SER A 189 -9.77 9.39 -25.94
CA SER A 189 -9.59 7.93 -26.04
C SER A 189 -8.17 7.48 -26.41
N GLY A 190 -7.30 8.39 -26.87
CA GLY A 190 -5.94 8.05 -27.28
C GLY A 190 -4.87 8.92 -26.60
N PRO A 191 -4.54 10.10 -27.15
CA PRO A 191 -3.46 10.96 -26.64
C PRO A 191 -3.52 11.27 -25.15
N ILE A 192 -4.71 11.54 -24.61
CA ILE A 192 -4.87 11.88 -23.18
C ILE A 192 -4.63 10.65 -22.29
N VAL A 193 -5.09 9.46 -22.71
CA VAL A 193 -4.79 8.21 -21.99
C VAL A 193 -3.29 7.93 -22.00
N LEU A 194 -2.61 8.15 -23.13
CA LEU A 194 -1.16 7.98 -23.24
C LEU A 194 -0.41 8.97 -22.32
N LEU A 195 -0.85 10.22 -22.26
CA LEU A 195 -0.28 11.23 -21.38
C LEU A 195 -0.44 10.83 -19.91
N ASN A 196 -1.65 10.42 -19.52
CA ASN A 196 -1.94 9.93 -18.17
C ASN A 196 -1.07 8.71 -17.84
N ALA A 197 -0.96 7.77 -18.79
CA ALA A 197 -0.16 6.57 -18.64
C ALA A 197 1.33 6.89 -18.41
N THR A 198 1.87 7.81 -19.19
CA THR A 198 3.29 8.21 -19.12
C THR A 198 3.58 8.95 -17.82
N PHE A 199 2.74 9.93 -17.48
CA PHE A 199 2.88 10.69 -16.24
C PHE A 199 2.79 9.78 -15.00
N ASN A 200 1.91 8.78 -15.04
CA ASN A 200 1.76 7.81 -13.98
C ASN A 200 3.06 7.02 -13.72
N VAL A 201 3.67 6.49 -14.78
CA VAL A 201 4.96 5.76 -14.69
C VAL A 201 6.07 6.67 -14.18
N VAL A 202 6.20 7.87 -14.74
CA VAL A 202 7.23 8.85 -14.33
C VAL A 202 7.11 9.17 -12.84
N THR A 203 5.88 9.38 -12.36
CA THR A 203 5.62 9.72 -10.96
C THR A 203 5.82 8.53 -10.03
N ASP A 204 5.60 7.29 -10.47
CA ASP A 204 5.93 6.09 -9.68
C ASP A 204 7.43 6.00 -9.42
N PHE A 205 8.25 6.14 -10.47
CA PHE A 205 9.70 6.16 -10.34
C PHE A 205 10.18 7.34 -9.49
N TRP A 206 9.60 8.53 -9.67
CA TRP A 206 9.94 9.70 -8.84
C TRP A 206 9.69 9.44 -7.36
N ILE A 207 8.49 8.93 -7.00
CA ILE A 207 8.13 8.64 -5.61
C ILE A 207 9.03 7.53 -5.05
N LEU A 208 9.30 6.49 -5.83
CA LEU A 208 10.17 5.39 -5.42
C LEU A 208 11.61 5.86 -5.13
N LEU A 209 12.14 6.78 -5.95
CA LEU A 209 13.50 7.30 -5.81
C LEU A 209 13.64 8.38 -4.73
N LEU A 210 12.55 9.04 -4.36
CA LEU A 210 12.53 10.19 -3.45
C LEU A 210 13.24 9.94 -2.09
N PRO A 211 13.11 8.78 -1.41
CA PRO A 211 13.81 8.53 -0.15
C PRO A 211 15.28 8.09 -0.29
N PHE A 212 15.77 7.69 -1.47
CA PHE A 212 17.15 7.20 -1.64
C PHE A 212 18.24 8.22 -1.28
N PRO A 213 18.20 9.48 -1.77
CA PRO A 213 19.21 10.48 -1.41
C PRO A 213 19.26 10.76 0.09
N LEU A 214 18.13 10.60 0.77
CA LEU A 214 18.05 10.78 2.21
C LEU A 214 18.65 9.59 2.96
N LEU A 215 18.36 8.36 2.51
CA LEU A 215 18.91 7.13 3.08
C LEU A 215 20.43 7.06 2.95
N ALA A 216 20.99 7.57 1.85
CA ALA A 216 22.44 7.63 1.64
C ALA A 216 23.13 8.57 2.65
N ARG A 217 22.43 9.59 3.16
CA ARG A 217 22.99 10.62 4.06
C ARG A 217 22.61 10.45 5.53
N LEU A 218 21.75 9.49 5.87
CA LEU A 218 21.20 9.35 7.22
C LEU A 218 21.68 8.05 7.87
N ASN A 219 22.45 8.18 8.96
CA ASN A 219 22.87 7.09 9.84
C ASN A 219 21.67 6.58 10.66
N LEU A 220 20.65 6.03 9.98
CA LEU A 220 19.51 5.39 10.63
C LEU A 220 19.97 4.12 11.34
N GLN A 221 19.43 3.91 12.54
CA GLN A 221 19.59 2.65 13.28
C GLN A 221 19.08 1.50 12.40
N PHE A 222 19.83 0.40 12.34
CA PHE A 222 19.58 -0.74 11.45
C PHE A 222 18.12 -1.24 11.47
N ARG A 223 17.46 -1.18 12.64
CA ARG A 223 16.05 -1.55 12.82
C ARG A 223 15.06 -0.67 12.02
N GLN A 224 15.35 0.61 11.84
CA GLN A 224 14.53 1.53 11.02
C GLN A 224 14.81 1.38 9.52
N LYS A 225 16.02 0.93 9.14
CA LYS A 225 16.32 0.57 7.74
C LYS A 225 15.55 -0.68 7.30
N LEU A 226 15.41 -1.66 8.19
CA LEU A 226 14.76 -2.93 7.88
C LEU A 226 13.25 -2.78 7.59
N SER A 227 12.55 -1.83 8.23
CA SER A 227 11.12 -1.58 7.95
C SER A 227 10.85 -0.94 6.59
N LEU A 228 11.88 -0.39 5.94
CA LEU A 228 11.75 0.29 4.65
C LEU A 228 11.96 -0.64 3.46
N ILE A 229 12.79 -1.68 3.62
CA ILE A 229 13.09 -2.67 2.57
C ILE A 229 11.82 -3.23 1.91
N PRO A 230 10.81 -3.73 2.65
CA PRO A 230 9.64 -4.31 2.01
C PRO A 230 8.77 -3.25 1.31
N VAL A 231 8.78 -2.00 1.76
CA VAL A 231 8.10 -0.87 1.08
C VAL A 231 8.77 -0.57 -0.25
N PHE A 232 10.11 -0.56 -0.31
CA PHE A 232 10.86 -0.36 -1.55
C PHE A 232 10.68 -1.51 -2.54
N ALA A 233 10.79 -2.75 -2.06
CA ALA A 233 10.62 -3.94 -2.89
C ALA A 233 9.22 -3.98 -3.53
N ALA A 234 8.19 -3.69 -2.74
CA ALA A 234 6.83 -3.65 -3.25
C ALA A 234 6.62 -2.43 -4.19
N GLY A 235 7.24 -1.29 -3.90
CA GLY A 235 7.21 -0.11 -4.77
C GLY A 235 7.85 -0.35 -6.15
N LEU A 236 8.92 -1.14 -6.23
CA LEU A 236 9.51 -1.59 -7.50
C LEU A 236 8.53 -2.45 -8.31
N GLY A 237 7.80 -3.35 -7.64
CA GLY A 237 6.75 -4.14 -8.27
C GLY A 237 5.63 -3.28 -8.86
N ALA A 238 5.18 -2.25 -8.11
CA ALA A 238 4.21 -1.29 -8.61
C ALA A 238 4.71 -0.54 -9.84
N CYS A 239 5.96 -0.05 -9.83
CA CYS A 239 6.57 0.61 -10.99
C CYS A 239 6.65 -0.30 -12.22
N ALA A 240 7.00 -1.58 -12.02
CA ALA A 240 7.04 -2.57 -13.11
C ALA A 240 5.65 -2.81 -13.72
N ALA A 241 4.61 -2.91 -12.88
CA ALA A 241 3.23 -3.05 -13.34
C ALA A 241 2.77 -1.83 -14.17
N SER A 242 3.04 -0.61 -13.68
CA SER A 242 2.74 0.63 -14.39
C SER A 242 3.46 0.72 -15.74
N LEU A 243 4.73 0.30 -15.79
CA LEU A 243 5.54 0.29 -17.00
C LEU A 243 5.00 -0.72 -18.02
N ALA A 244 4.68 -1.94 -17.59
CA ALA A 244 4.08 -2.96 -18.45
C ALA A 244 2.79 -2.45 -19.10
N ARG A 245 1.92 -1.79 -18.32
CA ARG A 245 0.69 -1.17 -18.82
C ARG A 245 0.96 -0.08 -19.85
N MET A 246 1.94 0.79 -19.57
CA MET A 246 2.31 1.86 -20.51
C MET A 246 2.81 1.31 -21.83
N ILE A 247 3.66 0.27 -21.79
CA ILE A 247 4.17 -0.39 -22.99
C ILE A 247 3.03 -1.00 -23.79
N GLU A 248 2.15 -1.76 -23.14
CA GLU A 248 1.01 -2.39 -23.82
C GLU A 248 0.07 -1.36 -24.46
N PHE A 249 -0.21 -0.25 -23.75
CA PHE A 249 -1.00 0.83 -24.32
C PHE A 249 -0.25 1.50 -25.49
N ALA A 250 1.04 1.78 -25.35
CA ALA A 250 1.84 2.43 -26.39
C ALA A 250 2.05 1.57 -27.64
N THR A 251 2.06 0.25 -27.52
CA THR A 251 2.12 -0.65 -28.68
C THR A 251 0.78 -0.75 -29.40
N ASN A 252 -0.33 -0.65 -28.65
CA ASN A 252 -1.67 -0.93 -29.16
C ASN A 252 -2.58 0.30 -29.29
N TYR A 253 -2.10 1.53 -29.00
CA TYR A 253 -2.94 2.73 -29.02
C TYR A 253 -3.52 3.07 -30.41
N ARG A 254 -2.90 2.56 -31.49
CA ARG A 254 -3.40 2.69 -32.87
C ARG A 254 -4.36 1.57 -33.28
N SER A 255 -4.43 0.50 -32.49
CA SER A 255 -5.36 -0.59 -32.77
C SER A 255 -6.79 -0.14 -32.45
N ALA A 256 -7.75 -0.57 -33.26
CA ALA A 256 -9.17 -0.30 -33.01
C ALA A 256 -9.68 -1.10 -31.79
N ASP A 257 -8.92 -2.09 -31.34
CA ASP A 257 -9.33 -3.09 -30.38
C ASP A 257 -9.01 -2.73 -28.92
N VAL A 258 -9.45 -1.55 -28.55
CA VAL A 258 -9.11 -0.96 -27.25
C VAL A 258 -9.59 -1.84 -26.09
N PHE A 259 -10.70 -2.57 -26.25
CA PHE A 259 -11.29 -3.37 -25.16
C PHE A 259 -10.47 -4.63 -24.86
N TRP A 260 -9.92 -5.28 -25.89
CA TRP A 260 -9.10 -6.46 -25.71
C TRP A 260 -7.76 -6.15 -25.03
N TYR A 261 -7.11 -5.05 -25.45
CA TYR A 261 -5.81 -4.66 -24.92
C TYR A 261 -5.93 -3.99 -23.56
N GLN A 262 -6.93 -3.13 -23.32
CA GLN A 262 -7.12 -2.54 -22.00
C GLN A 262 -7.60 -3.55 -20.95
N ALA A 263 -8.25 -4.63 -21.37
CA ALA A 263 -8.63 -5.71 -20.45
C ALA A 263 -7.43 -6.56 -19.98
N THR A 264 -6.23 -6.34 -20.49
CA THR A 264 -5.04 -6.92 -19.87
C THR A 264 -4.83 -6.23 -18.52
N ASN A 265 -4.97 -7.02 -17.45
CA ASN A 265 -5.24 -6.65 -16.05
C ASN A 265 -4.24 -5.76 -15.30
N ALA A 266 -3.33 -5.09 -16.00
CA ALA A 266 -2.29 -4.30 -15.37
C ALA A 266 -2.87 -3.17 -14.49
N ILE A 267 -4.01 -2.58 -14.84
CA ILE A 267 -4.64 -1.48 -14.08
C ILE A 267 -5.06 -1.89 -12.66
N VAL A 268 -5.82 -2.99 -12.55
CA VAL A 268 -6.33 -3.47 -11.25
C VAL A 268 -5.19 -3.93 -10.36
N VAL A 269 -4.21 -4.61 -10.95
CA VAL A 269 -3.01 -5.07 -10.24
C VAL A 269 -2.20 -3.88 -9.72
N GLU A 270 -1.99 -2.85 -10.54
CA GLU A 270 -1.23 -1.66 -10.19
C GLU A 270 -1.82 -0.94 -8.96
N ILE A 271 -3.11 -0.59 -9.00
CA ILE A 271 -3.79 0.15 -7.93
C ILE A 271 -3.76 -0.65 -6.62
N ASN A 272 -4.16 -1.92 -6.67
CA ASN A 272 -4.25 -2.74 -5.47
C ASN A 272 -2.86 -2.99 -4.87
N ILE A 273 -1.83 -3.25 -5.70
CA ILE A 273 -0.45 -3.38 -5.22
C ILE A 273 0.00 -2.07 -4.56
N ALA A 274 -0.21 -0.92 -5.19
CA ALA A 274 0.19 0.37 -4.62
C ALA A 274 -0.42 0.62 -3.23
N ILE A 275 -1.69 0.27 -3.04
CA ILE A 275 -2.37 0.37 -1.73
C ILE A 275 -1.79 -0.65 -0.74
N ILE A 276 -1.57 -1.90 -1.15
CA ILE A 276 -0.95 -2.95 -0.31
C ILE A 276 0.44 -2.48 0.16
N VAL A 277 1.26 -1.94 -0.75
CA VAL A 277 2.60 -1.38 -0.44
C VAL A 277 2.52 -0.33 0.65
N ALA A 278 1.54 0.57 0.58
CA ALA A 278 1.36 1.59 1.60
C ALA A 278 1.01 0.98 2.98
N CYS A 279 0.25 -0.12 3.00
CA CYS A 279 -0.14 -0.85 4.21
C CYS A 279 1.00 -1.70 4.82
N VAL A 280 1.99 -2.13 4.03
CA VAL A 280 3.14 -2.95 4.49
C VAL A 280 3.87 -2.30 5.67
N SER A 281 3.90 -0.98 5.74
CA SER A 281 4.51 -0.23 6.86
C SER A 281 3.93 -0.58 8.25
N CYS A 282 2.69 -1.09 8.31
CA CYS A 282 2.02 -1.50 9.55
C CYS A 282 2.22 -2.98 9.90
N PHE A 283 2.69 -3.80 8.96
CA PHE A 283 2.80 -5.25 9.14
C PHE A 283 3.78 -5.66 10.25
N PRO A 284 4.95 -5.00 10.45
CA PRO A 284 5.85 -5.35 11.54
C PRO A 284 5.20 -5.20 12.93
N HIS A 285 4.39 -4.16 13.13
CA HIS A 285 3.68 -3.94 14.38
C HIS A 285 2.60 -5.02 14.61
N PHE A 286 1.88 -5.39 13.55
CA PHE A 286 0.90 -6.47 13.60
C PHE A 286 1.54 -7.82 13.89
N TYR A 287 2.65 -8.14 13.21
CA TYR A 287 3.40 -9.38 13.40
C TYR A 287 3.91 -9.53 14.83
N ASN A 288 4.50 -8.48 15.41
CA ASN A 288 4.97 -8.52 16.80
C ASN A 288 3.79 -8.73 17.77
N HIS A 289 2.66 -8.05 17.54
CA HIS A 289 1.47 -8.25 18.37
C HIS A 289 0.92 -9.68 18.28
N MET A 290 0.89 -10.29 17.09
CA MET A 290 0.51 -11.69 16.94
C MET A 290 1.49 -12.61 17.64
N LYS A 291 2.80 -12.37 17.53
CA LYS A 291 3.83 -13.16 18.20
C LYS A 291 3.67 -13.11 19.73
N ASP A 292 3.46 -11.92 20.28
CA ASP A 292 3.37 -11.71 21.73
C ASP A 292 2.05 -12.29 22.30
N ASN A 293 0.98 -12.33 21.51
CA ASN A 293 -0.32 -12.91 21.90
C ASN A 293 -0.52 -14.37 21.51
N THR A 294 0.42 -14.98 20.78
CA THR A 294 0.38 -16.43 20.53
C THR A 294 0.92 -17.11 21.77
N PRO A 295 0.12 -17.94 22.49
CA PRO A 295 0.61 -18.64 23.67
C PRO A 295 1.75 -19.55 23.24
N THR A 296 2.98 -19.17 23.59
CA THR A 296 4.12 -20.08 23.51
C THR A 296 3.84 -21.18 24.53
N ILE A 297 3.52 -22.39 24.06
CA ILE A 297 3.47 -23.58 24.92
C ILE A 297 4.92 -23.87 25.31
N THR A 298 5.42 -23.14 26.31
CA THR A 298 6.68 -23.46 26.97
C THR A 298 6.39 -24.65 27.85
N ILE A 299 6.69 -25.85 27.37
CA ILE A 299 6.72 -27.06 28.22
C ILE A 299 7.88 -26.87 29.19
N THR A 300 7.62 -26.22 30.32
CA THR A 300 8.53 -26.21 31.47
C THR A 300 8.51 -27.61 32.07
N ILE A 301 9.41 -28.48 31.61
CA ILE A 301 9.66 -29.78 32.26
C ILE A 301 10.24 -29.47 33.64
N THR A 302 9.36 -29.38 34.63
CA THR A 302 9.74 -29.27 36.03
C THR A 302 10.24 -30.65 36.46
N ARG A 303 11.56 -30.87 36.46
CA ARG A 303 12.17 -31.98 37.19
C ARG A 303 11.99 -31.73 38.70
N ARG A 304 10.81 -32.07 39.23
CA ARG A 304 10.58 -32.20 40.67
C ARG A 304 10.46 -33.67 41.01
N GLY A 305 11.49 -34.20 41.66
CA GLY A 305 11.46 -35.53 42.23
C GLY A 305 12.83 -36.18 42.21
N LEU A 306 13.58 -36.01 43.31
CA LEU A 306 14.29 -37.06 44.04
C LEU A 306 15.22 -36.40 45.04
N LEU A 307 14.72 -36.27 46.26
CA LEU A 307 15.44 -36.56 47.51
C LEU A 307 14.39 -36.48 48.63
N SER A 308 13.66 -37.60 48.73
CA SER A 308 13.05 -38.04 49.98
C SER A 308 14.18 -38.46 50.92
N SER A 309 14.07 -38.09 52.20
CA SER A 309 14.42 -38.91 53.37
C SER A 309 14.76 -37.98 54.54
N ASP A 310 13.85 -37.93 55.51
CA ASP A 310 14.12 -38.19 56.94
C ASP A 310 14.59 -36.92 57.69
N LYS A 311 14.21 -36.62 58.92
CA LYS A 311 13.31 -37.19 59.92
C LYS A 311 13.21 -36.13 61.03
N THR A 312 12.05 -36.08 61.68
CA THR A 312 11.85 -35.82 63.12
C THR A 312 12.44 -34.58 63.82
N SER A 313 11.52 -33.76 64.33
CA SER A 313 11.46 -33.18 65.69
C SER A 313 12.76 -32.75 66.40
N ARG A 314 12.81 -31.48 66.84
CA ARG A 314 12.60 -31.09 68.25
C ARG A 314 12.73 -29.59 68.42
N SER A 315 12.18 -29.15 69.52
CA SER A 315 11.98 -27.79 69.95
C SER A 315 13.03 -27.39 71.01
N TRP A 316 13.05 -26.09 71.33
CA TRP A 316 13.64 -25.41 72.50
C TRP A 316 15.07 -24.84 72.45
N LYS A 317 15.08 -23.49 72.50
CA LYS A 317 15.79 -22.57 73.41
C LYS A 317 17.33 -22.57 73.52
N GLY A 318 17.89 -21.37 73.33
CA GLY A 318 18.52 -20.64 74.45
C GLY A 318 20.00 -20.24 74.32
N VAL A 319 20.22 -18.90 74.26
CA VAL A 319 21.29 -18.10 74.93
C VAL A 319 22.76 -18.31 74.42
N PRO A 320 23.75 -17.43 74.74
CA PRO A 320 24.16 -16.21 74.01
C PRO A 320 25.67 -16.18 73.61
N ASP A 321 26.08 -15.04 73.04
CA ASP A 321 27.47 -14.60 72.79
C ASP A 321 28.43 -14.86 73.96
N ASP A 322 29.55 -15.52 73.67
CA ASP A 322 30.90 -14.98 73.83
C ASP A 322 31.96 -16.08 73.65
N SER A 323 33.11 -15.69 73.09
CA SER A 323 34.41 -16.39 73.17
C SER A 323 34.65 -17.56 72.21
N VAL A 324 35.30 -17.31 71.07
CA VAL A 324 36.61 -17.94 70.77
C VAL A 324 37.41 -16.97 69.88
N ALA A 325 38.28 -16.21 70.55
CA ALA A 325 39.42 -15.59 69.92
C ALA A 325 40.43 -16.65 69.45
N ALA A 326 41.23 -16.25 68.46
CA ALA A 326 42.54 -16.79 68.13
C ALA A 326 42.58 -18.14 67.39
N LEU A 327 42.74 -18.07 66.07
CA LEU A 327 43.85 -18.75 65.41
C LEU A 327 44.54 -17.81 64.41
N HIS A 328 45.75 -17.44 64.82
CA HIS A 328 46.89 -16.97 64.05
C HIS A 328 46.95 -17.39 62.58
N GLY A 329 47.39 -16.46 61.72
CA GLY A 329 48.06 -16.81 60.46
C GLY A 329 47.97 -15.77 59.36
N LYS A 330 48.88 -14.78 59.36
CA LYS A 330 49.23 -13.92 58.21
C LYS A 330 49.50 -14.81 56.97
N GLN A 331 49.32 -14.42 55.70
CA GLN A 331 49.97 -13.27 55.04
C GLN A 331 49.66 -13.26 53.51
N PHE A 332 49.80 -12.07 52.89
CA PHE A 332 49.93 -11.74 51.44
C PHE A 332 48.67 -11.85 50.55
N SER A 333 48.00 -10.79 50.05
CA SER A 333 48.31 -9.51 49.38
C SER A 333 48.21 -9.54 47.85
N ASN A 334 47.59 -8.46 47.33
CA ASN A 334 47.68 -7.88 45.97
C ASN A 334 46.79 -8.55 44.91
N GLY A 335 46.03 -7.83 44.06
CA GLY A 335 45.78 -6.40 43.87
C GLY A 335 44.54 -6.30 42.94
N GLU A 336 43.57 -5.44 43.24
CA GLU A 336 43.39 -4.09 42.69
C GLU A 336 43.32 -3.99 41.14
N GLY A 337 42.12 -3.65 40.66
CA GLY A 337 41.85 -3.09 39.32
C GLY A 337 40.33 -3.01 39.06
N PRO A 338 39.74 -1.84 38.73
CA PRO A 338 38.43 -1.44 39.28
C PRO A 338 37.24 -1.54 38.31
N ASN A 339 36.07 -1.88 38.86
CA ASN A 339 34.76 -1.84 38.19
C ASN A 339 34.11 -0.44 38.38
N PRO A 340 33.76 0.29 37.31
CA PRO A 340 33.40 1.70 37.38
C PRO A 340 31.88 1.91 37.55
N TYR A 341 31.38 1.90 38.78
CA TYR A 341 30.07 2.47 39.09
C TYR A 341 30.07 3.02 40.52
N ILE A 342 29.43 4.18 40.69
CA ILE A 342 29.13 4.88 41.95
C ILE A 342 30.21 5.91 42.35
N GLU A 343 30.14 7.12 41.78
CA GLU A 343 30.33 8.38 42.51
C GLU A 343 29.96 9.58 41.61
N LEU A 344 28.66 9.84 41.46
CA LEU A 344 28.15 11.09 40.84
C LEU A 344 26.91 11.59 41.57
N ARG A 345 26.99 11.61 42.91
CA ARG A 345 25.90 12.16 43.73
C ARG A 345 26.38 12.80 45.03
N GLN A 346 27.41 13.65 44.97
CA GLN A 346 27.77 14.51 46.10
C GLN A 346 28.53 15.80 45.72
N ALA A 347 28.23 16.36 44.54
CA ALA A 347 28.74 17.67 44.13
C ALA A 347 27.58 18.63 43.81
N THR A 348 26.75 18.94 44.80
CA THR A 348 25.83 20.11 44.80
C THR A 348 25.28 20.34 46.21
N SER A 349 26.17 20.52 47.18
CA SER A 349 25.80 21.09 48.48
C SER A 349 27.08 21.43 49.24
N ARG A 350 27.48 22.72 49.16
CA ARG A 350 28.37 23.47 50.06
C ARG A 350 29.29 24.39 49.26
N SER A 351 28.82 25.61 49.03
CA SER A 351 29.69 26.79 49.12
C SER A 351 28.82 28.04 49.19
N ASN A 352 29.02 28.78 50.28
CA ASN A 352 28.89 30.24 50.39
C ASN A 352 27.70 30.79 51.20
N LEU A 353 28.04 31.14 52.44
CA LEU A 353 27.41 32.12 53.35
C LEU A 353 28.57 32.73 54.19
N PRO A 354 28.41 33.90 54.83
CA PRO A 354 28.88 35.22 54.41
C PRO A 354 30.01 35.78 55.34
N PRO A 355 30.33 37.11 55.38
CA PRO A 355 29.56 38.05 56.22
C PRO A 355 29.48 39.55 55.78
N SER A 356 28.44 40.19 56.32
CA SER A 356 28.17 41.62 56.67
C SER A 356 29.11 42.77 56.26
N ARG A 357 28.54 43.82 55.64
CA ARG A 357 28.14 45.07 56.30
C ARG A 357 27.14 45.86 55.46
#